data_AF-A0ABC8TK64-F1
#
_entry.id   AF-A0ABC8TK64-F1
#
_cell.length_a   1.000
_cell.length_b   1.000
_cell.length_c   1.000
_cell.angle_alpha   90.00
_cell.angle_beta   90.00
_cell.angle_gamma   90.00
#
_symmetry.space_group_name_H-M   'P 1'
#
loop_
_entity.id
_entity.type
_entity.pdbx_description
1 polymer ?
#
loop_
_entity_poly.entity_id
_entity_poly.type
_entity_poly.pdbx_seq_one_letter_code
_entity_poly.pdbx_strand_id
1 'polypeptide(L)'
;MVFILASTNLISARIAAGCFIVALLVVLFIAKNWTLRGLCIGFIIFIAIIWVLQEKTTVRILRYIILFIGVMNSLFSVYDIYDDLISRRVNSSDAEKFAEICPCPCNGAAWGVIWGMISFIFLGGAIYLGLVILS
;
A
#
# COMPACT_ATOMS: atom_id res chain seq x y z
N MET A 1 -4.22 1.59 0.94
CA MET A 1 -5.13 2.76 1.12
C MET A 1 -5.31 3.18 2.58
N VAL A 2 -5.40 2.26 3.55
CA VAL A 2 -5.54 2.60 5.00
C VAL A 2 -4.48 3.57 5.52
N PHE A 3 -3.23 3.49 5.04
CA PHE A 3 -2.18 4.44 5.44
C PHE A 3 -2.47 5.90 5.06
N ILE A 4 -3.24 6.13 3.98
CA ILE A 4 -3.68 7.49 3.60
C ILE A 4 -4.57 8.05 4.71
N LEU A 5 -5.56 7.28 5.17
CA LEU A 5 -6.45 7.67 6.28
C LEU A 5 -5.71 7.76 7.62
N ALA A 6 -4.78 6.85 7.90
CA ALA A 6 -3.99 6.86 9.13
C ALA A 6 -3.03 8.06 9.21
N SER A 7 -2.72 8.71 8.09
CA SER A 7 -1.90 9.92 8.08
C SER A 7 -2.65 11.16 8.61
N THR A 8 -3.96 11.10 8.82
CA THR A 8 -4.77 12.28 9.20
C THR A 8 -4.42 12.86 10.58
N ASN A 9 -4.11 12.02 11.56
CA ASN A 9 -3.72 12.46 12.90
C ASN A 9 -2.27 12.09 13.21
N LEU A 10 -1.64 12.84 14.12
CA LEU A 10 -0.24 12.60 14.46
C LEU A 10 -0.05 11.29 15.24
N ILE A 11 -1.01 10.95 16.10
CA ILE A 11 -1.03 9.68 16.85
C ILE A 11 -1.24 8.51 15.89
N SER A 12 -2.20 8.62 14.96
CA SER A 12 -2.44 7.56 13.98
C SER A 12 -1.27 7.38 13.02
N ALA A 13 -0.57 8.46 12.63
CA ALA A 13 0.63 8.38 11.81
C ALA A 13 1.78 7.66 12.53
N ARG A 14 1.94 7.88 13.85
CA ARG A 14 2.90 7.13 14.68
C ARG A 14 2.54 5.64 14.73
N ILE A 15 1.29 5.31 14.99
CA ILE A 15 0.82 3.91 15.00
C ILE A 15 1.06 3.26 13.64
N ALA A 16 0.69 3.94 12.55
CA ALA A 16 0.90 3.47 11.18
C ALA A 16 2.39 3.23 10.86
N ALA A 17 3.27 4.16 11.24
CA ALA A 17 4.71 4.00 11.08
C ALA A 17 5.24 2.79 11.87
N GLY A 18 4.75 2.59 13.11
CA GLY A 18 5.11 1.45 13.94
C GLY A 18 4.68 0.12 13.32
N CYS A 19 3.43 0.03 12.89
CA CYS A 19 2.91 -1.13 12.16
C CYS A 19 3.71 -1.41 10.89
N PHE A 20 4.11 -0.37 10.15
CA PHE A 20 4.90 -0.52 8.93
C PHE A 20 6.32 -1.02 9.21
N ILE A 21 6.99 -0.50 10.26
CA ILE A 21 8.30 -1.03 10.69
C ILE A 21 8.20 -2.50 11.08
N VAL A 22 7.17 -2.88 11.86
CA VAL A 22 6.96 -4.29 12.24
C VAL A 22 6.75 -5.17 11.01
N ALA A 23 5.95 -4.73 10.04
CA ALA A 23 5.76 -5.46 8.79
C ALA A 23 7.09 -5.62 8.01
N LEU A 24 7.91 -4.57 7.93
CA LEU A 24 9.23 -4.65 7.30
C LEU A 24 10.19 -5.60 8.03
N LEU A 25 10.14 -5.65 9.36
CA LEU A 25 10.93 -6.61 10.14
C LEU A 25 10.51 -8.05 9.84
N VAL A 26 9.20 -8.33 9.78
CA VAL A 26 8.72 -9.67 9.39
C VAL A 26 9.20 -10.04 7.98
N VAL A 27 9.08 -9.12 7.02
CA VAL A 27 9.57 -9.33 5.65
C VAL A 27 11.07 -9.53 5.61
N LEU A 28 11.85 -8.84 6.45
CA LEU A 28 13.31 -9.00 6.52
C LEU A 28 13.72 -10.44 6.86
N PHE A 29 12.98 -11.11 7.75
CA PHE A 29 13.24 -12.52 8.11
C PHE A 29 12.80 -13.50 7.01
N ILE A 30 11.75 -13.17 6.25
CA ILE A 30 11.24 -14.01 5.16
C ILE A 30 12.07 -13.85 3.88
N ALA A 31 12.63 -12.65 3.66
CA ALA A 31 13.37 -12.30 2.46
C ALA A 31 14.58 -13.22 2.27
N LYS A 32 14.64 -13.90 1.13
CA LYS A 32 15.80 -14.73 0.72
C LYS A 32 16.86 -13.92 -0.03
N ASN A 33 16.45 -12.83 -0.68
CA ASN A 33 17.30 -12.02 -1.55
C ASN A 33 18.03 -10.90 -0.77
N TRP A 34 19.31 -10.70 -1.06
CA TRP A 34 20.14 -9.67 -0.42
C TRP A 34 19.67 -8.25 -0.72
N THR A 35 19.24 -7.97 -1.97
CA THR A 35 18.73 -6.64 -2.36
C THR A 35 17.47 -6.26 -1.60
N LEU A 36 16.54 -7.20 -1.46
CA LEU A 36 15.30 -7.00 -0.71
C LEU A 36 15.58 -6.75 0.78
N ARG A 37 16.52 -7.50 1.37
CA ARG A 37 16.95 -7.28 2.76
C ARG A 37 17.54 -5.89 2.96
N GLY A 38 18.44 -5.47 2.06
CA GLY A 38 19.03 -4.14 2.08
C GLY A 38 17.98 -3.02 1.99
N LEU A 39 16.99 -3.19 1.10
CA LEU A 39 15.88 -2.24 0.95
C LEU A 39 15.03 -2.15 2.23
N CYS A 40 14.67 -3.29 2.83
CA CYS A 40 13.92 -3.33 4.09
C CYS A 40 14.66 -2.62 5.22
N ILE A 41 15.96 -2.91 5.40
CA ILE A 41 16.80 -2.25 6.41
C ILE A 41 16.85 -0.74 6.15
N GLY A 42 17.05 -0.33 4.89
CA GLY A 42 17.07 1.08 4.50
C GLY A 42 15.79 1.82 4.88
N PHE A 43 14.61 1.24 4.60
CA PHE A 43 13.33 1.84 4.98
C PHE A 43 13.10 1.87 6.49
N ILE A 44 13.52 0.84 7.24
CA ILE A 44 13.43 0.83 8.71
C ILE A 44 14.24 1.97 9.30
N ILE A 45 15.50 2.12 8.88
CA ILE A 45 16.39 3.20 9.35
C ILE A 45 15.83 4.57 8.96
N PHE A 46 15.38 4.72 7.72
CA PHE A 46 14.80 5.97 7.22
C PHE A 46 13.61 6.43 8.07
N ILE A 47 12.66 5.53 8.36
CA ILE A 47 11.48 5.86 9.17
C ILE A 47 11.86 6.12 10.63
N ALA A 48 12.81 5.36 11.18
CA ALA A 48 13.31 5.59 12.54
C ALA A 48 13.94 6.99 12.69
N ILE A 49 14.76 7.41 11.72
CA ILE A 49 15.35 8.75 11.70
C ILE A 49 14.25 9.82 11.69
N ILE A 50 13.26 9.69 10.80
CA ILE A 50 12.17 10.66 10.68
C ILE A 50 11.31 10.70 11.95
N TRP A 51 11.09 9.55 12.59
CA TRP A 51 10.39 9.48 13.85
C TRP A 51 11.12 10.26 14.94
N VAL A 52 12.42 10.05 15.10
CA VAL A 52 13.24 10.76 16.10
C VAL A 52 13.27 12.26 15.81
N LEU A 53 13.43 12.66 14.54
CA LEU A 53 13.35 14.06 14.14
C LEU A 53 12.00 14.68 14.51
N GLN A 54 10.89 13.98 14.28
CA GLN A 54 9.57 14.47 14.67
C GLN A 54 9.41 14.61 16.19
N GLU A 55 10.06 13.78 16.99
CA GLU A 55 9.99 13.91 18.45
C GLU A 55 10.86 15.06 18.98
N LYS A 56 11.96 15.36 18.29
CA LYS A 56 12.91 16.42 18.67
C LYS A 56 12.57 17.79 18.09
N THR A 57 11.76 17.86 17.04
CA THR A 57 11.46 19.10 16.31
C THR A 57 9.94 19.32 16.23
N THR A 58 9.48 20.57 16.19
CA THR A 58 8.06 20.92 16.03
C THR A 58 7.49 20.63 14.64
N VAL A 59 8.32 20.20 13.68
CA VAL A 59 7.91 19.95 12.30
C VAL A 59 7.25 18.57 12.17
N ARG A 60 6.01 18.54 11.67
CA ARG A 60 5.15 17.34 11.56
C ARG A 60 5.43 16.54 10.27
N ILE A 61 6.68 16.13 10.05
CA ILE A 61 7.14 15.50 8.80
C ILE A 61 6.62 14.06 8.64
N LEU A 62 6.47 13.30 9.72
CA LEU A 62 6.09 11.87 9.67
C LEU A 62 4.74 11.68 8.98
N ARG A 63 3.80 12.62 9.17
CA ARG A 63 2.49 12.61 8.51
C ARG A 63 2.61 12.57 6.99
N TYR A 64 3.42 13.45 6.42
CA TYR A 64 3.59 13.56 4.97
C TYR A 64 4.28 12.34 4.38
N ILE A 65 5.23 11.76 5.12
CA ILE A 65 5.93 10.55 4.70
C ILE A 65 4.99 9.34 4.69
N ILE A 66 4.18 9.17 5.73
CA ILE A 66 3.17 8.09 5.76
C ILE A 66 2.09 8.28 4.70
N LEU A 67 1.66 9.54 4.47
CA LEU A 67 0.75 9.85 3.37
C LEU A 67 1.37 9.46 2.02
N PHE A 68 2.61 9.84 1.76
CA PHE A 68 3.33 9.51 0.53
C PHE A 68 3.46 7.99 0.33
N ILE A 69 3.90 7.26 1.35
CA ILE A 69 3.98 5.79 1.33
C ILE A 69 2.60 5.18 1.05
N GLY A 70 1.55 5.71 1.69
CA GLY A 70 0.18 5.26 1.50
C GLY A 70 -0.33 5.46 0.07
N VAL A 71 -0.05 6.61 -0.54
CA VAL A 71 -0.42 6.91 -1.94
C VAL A 71 0.35 6.02 -2.90
N MET A 72 1.68 5.94 -2.76
CA MET A 72 2.53 5.12 -3.64
C MET A 72 2.13 3.64 -3.60
N ASN A 73 1.94 3.06 -2.41
CA ASN A 73 1.49 1.66 -2.30
C ASN A 73 0.11 1.42 -2.92
N SER A 74 -0.78 2.41 -2.86
CA SER A 74 -2.11 2.27 -3.44
C SER A 74 -2.06 2.37 -4.97
N LEU A 75 -1.21 3.25 -5.52
CA LEU A 75 -0.95 3.30 -6.96
C LEU A 75 -0.30 2.01 -7.47
N PHE A 76 0.67 1.47 -6.73
CA PHE A 76 1.26 0.17 -7.07
C PHE A 76 0.23 -0.95 -7.07
N SER A 77 -0.68 -0.99 -6.10
CA SER A 77 -1.76 -1.98 -6.07
C SER A 77 -2.70 -1.87 -7.29
N VAL A 78 -3.04 -0.66 -7.73
CA VAL A 78 -3.84 -0.47 -8.96
C VAL A 78 -3.06 -0.93 -10.19
N TYR A 79 -1.77 -0.59 -10.27
CA TYR A 79 -0.90 -0.99 -11.37
C TYR A 79 -0.75 -2.50 -11.46
N ASP A 80 -0.60 -3.19 -10.32
CA ASP A 80 -0.48 -4.64 -10.24
C ASP A 80 -1.73 -5.35 -10.76
N ILE A 81 -2.93 -4.87 -10.37
CA ILE A 81 -4.21 -5.35 -10.90
C ILE A 81 -4.28 -5.18 -12.42
N TYR A 82 -3.87 -4.01 -12.92
CA TYR A 82 -3.89 -3.72 -14.35
C TYR A 82 -2.92 -4.62 -15.14
N ASP A 83 -1.68 -4.75 -14.66
CA ASP A 83 -0.68 -5.57 -15.34
C ASP A 83 -1.10 -7.04 -15.33
N ASP A 84 -1.38 -7.60 -14.15
CA ASP A 84 -1.59 -9.03 -13.96
C ASP A 84 -2.89 -9.54 -14.60
N LEU A 85 -3.96 -8.75 -14.57
CA LEU A 85 -5.29 -9.21 -14.96
C LEU A 85 -5.77 -8.67 -16.31
N ILE A 86 -5.24 -7.53 -16.77
CA ILE A 86 -5.74 -6.84 -17.99
C ILE A 86 -4.68 -6.87 -19.10
N SER A 87 -3.46 -6.44 -18.81
CA SER A 87 -2.39 -6.25 -19.80
C SER A 87 -1.74 -7.57 -20.22
N ARG A 88 -1.14 -8.31 -19.27
CA ARG A 88 -0.37 -9.52 -19.57
C ARG A 88 -1.09 -10.83 -19.30
N ARG A 89 -2.26 -10.79 -18.63
CA ARG A 89 -3.08 -11.94 -18.20
C ARG A 89 -2.26 -13.13 -17.70
N VAL A 90 -1.97 -13.10 -16.40
CA VAL A 90 -1.27 -14.20 -15.74
C VAL A 90 -2.27 -15.32 -15.46
N ASN A 91 -2.18 -16.42 -16.22
CA ASN A 91 -3.13 -17.54 -16.08
C ASN A 91 -3.04 -18.33 -14.77
N SER A 92 -2.05 -18.01 -13.93
CA SER A 92 -1.95 -18.52 -12.55
C SER A 92 -2.52 -17.56 -11.52
N SER A 93 -3.08 -16.42 -11.92
CA SER A 93 -3.66 -15.45 -10.99
C SER A 93 -4.91 -16.01 -10.31
N ASP A 94 -5.15 -15.58 -9.07
CA ASP A 94 -6.31 -16.01 -8.29
C ASP A 94 -7.63 -15.65 -8.99
N ALA A 95 -7.65 -14.55 -9.75
CA ALA A 95 -8.81 -14.13 -10.53
C ALA A 95 -9.12 -15.07 -11.70
N GLU A 96 -8.09 -15.60 -12.36
CA GLU A 96 -8.27 -16.62 -13.41
C GLU A 96 -8.65 -17.98 -12.81
N LYS A 97 -8.06 -18.37 -11.69
CA LYS A 97 -8.47 -19.59 -10.96
C LYS A 97 -9.89 -19.51 -10.42
N PHE A 98 -10.33 -18.34 -9.98
CA PHE A 98 -11.71 -18.13 -9.59
C PHE A 98 -12.66 -18.18 -10.79
N ALA A 99 -12.24 -17.66 -11.94
CA ALA A 99 -13.01 -17.74 -13.18
C ALA A 99 -13.16 -19.19 -13.69
N GLU A 100 -12.17 -20.07 -13.48
CA GLU A 100 -12.26 -21.50 -13.81
C GLU A 100 -13.29 -22.25 -12.95
N ILE A 101 -13.46 -21.85 -11.69
CA ILE A 101 -14.33 -22.53 -10.71
C ILE A 101 -15.77 -21.99 -10.78
N CYS A 102 -15.96 -20.74 -11.19
CA CYS A 102 -17.27 -20.09 -11.16
C CYS A 102 -18.11 -20.41 -12.41
N PRO A 103 -19.41 -20.77 -12.28
CA PRO A 103 -20.27 -21.10 -13.42
C PRO A 103 -20.68 -19.90 -14.29
N CYS A 104 -20.13 -18.70 -14.04
CA CYS A 104 -20.37 -17.51 -14.86
C CYS A 104 -19.31 -17.37 -15.97
N PRO A 105 -19.67 -16.91 -17.18
CA PRO A 105 -18.75 -16.77 -18.32
C PRO A 105 -17.82 -15.55 -18.18
N CYS A 106 -17.34 -15.25 -16.97
CA CYS A 106 -16.54 -14.08 -16.66
C CYS A 106 -15.06 -14.46 -16.69
N ASN A 107 -14.40 -14.19 -17.81
CA ASN A 107 -12.96 -14.39 -17.99
C ASN A 107 -12.14 -13.59 -16.95
N GLY A 108 -10.90 -13.99 -16.63
CA GLY A 108 -10.08 -13.35 -15.58
C GLY A 108 -9.93 -11.83 -15.71
N ALA A 109 -9.91 -11.31 -16.95
CA ALA A 109 -9.88 -9.86 -17.18
C ALA A 109 -11.17 -9.14 -16.77
N ALA A 110 -12.34 -9.77 -16.85
CA ALA A 110 -13.59 -9.17 -16.38
C ALA A 110 -13.55 -9.00 -14.85
N TRP A 111 -13.01 -9.99 -14.14
CA TRP A 111 -12.72 -9.88 -12.71
C TRP A 111 -11.66 -8.80 -12.43
N GLY A 112 -10.62 -8.71 -13.26
CA GLY A 112 -9.61 -7.65 -13.17
C GLY A 112 -10.19 -6.25 -13.28
N VAL A 113 -11.16 -6.03 -14.18
CA VAL A 113 -11.86 -4.74 -14.30
C VAL A 113 -12.69 -4.43 -13.04
N ILE A 114 -13.39 -5.42 -12.48
CA ILE A 114 -14.17 -5.24 -11.24
C ILE A 114 -13.25 -4.87 -10.07
N TRP A 115 -12.16 -5.63 -9.87
CA TRP A 115 -11.18 -5.34 -8.83
C TRP A 115 -10.49 -4.00 -9.03
N GLY A 116 -10.20 -3.63 -10.27
CA GLY A 116 -9.69 -2.31 -10.64
C GLY A 116 -10.65 -1.20 -10.23
N MET A 117 -11.95 -1.30 -10.57
CA MET A 117 -12.96 -0.33 -10.16
C MET A 117 -13.08 -0.19 -8.64
N ILE A 118 -13.09 -1.31 -7.92
CA ILE A 118 -13.12 -1.30 -6.45
C ILE A 118 -11.88 -0.57 -5.92
N SER A 119 -10.69 -0.90 -6.43
CA SER A 119 -9.44 -0.26 -6.04
C SER A 119 -9.48 1.26 -6.29
N PHE A 120 -9.99 1.71 -7.44
CA PHE A 120 -10.16 3.13 -7.74
C PHE A 120 -11.15 3.83 -6.80
N ILE A 121 -12.27 3.20 -6.45
CA ILE A 121 -13.25 3.75 -5.50
C ILE A 121 -12.61 3.94 -4.13
N PHE A 122 -11.90 2.93 -3.61
CA PHE A 122 -11.24 3.04 -2.32
C PHE A 122 -10.08 4.06 -2.35
N LEU A 123 -9.35 4.16 -3.47
CA LEU A 123 -8.28 5.16 -3.63
C LEU A 123 -8.87 6.57 -3.62
N GLY A 124 -9.88 6.81 -4.45
CA GLY A 124 -10.58 8.09 -4.55
C GLY A 124 -11.23 8.47 -3.22
N GLY A 125 -11.90 7.53 -2.56
CA GLY A 125 -12.48 7.73 -1.24
C GLY A 125 -11.43 8.05 -0.17
N ALA A 126 -10.30 7.34 -0.16
CA ALA A 126 -9.22 7.60 0.80
C ALA A 126 -8.56 8.96 0.58
N ILE A 127 -8.36 9.38 -0.68
CA ILE A 127 -7.82 10.70 -1.03
C ILE A 127 -8.82 11.80 -0.65
N TYR A 128 -10.10 11.63 -1.01
CA TYR A 128 -11.15 12.60 -0.70
C TYR A 128 -11.30 12.81 0.81
N LEU A 129 -11.45 11.73 1.58
CA LEU A 129 -11.50 11.80 3.04
C LEU A 129 -10.21 12.39 3.62
N GLY A 130 -9.06 12.00 3.08
CA GLY A 130 -7.77 12.58 3.45
C GLY A 130 -7.76 14.10 3.27
N LEU A 131 -8.23 14.62 2.14
CA LEU A 131 -8.32 16.05 1.85
C LEU A 131 -9.31 16.77 2.76
N VAL A 132 -10.51 16.22 2.96
CA VAL A 132 -11.54 16.81 3.83
C VAL A 132 -11.09 16.88 5.29
N ILE A 133 -10.32 15.89 5.75
CA ILE A 133 -9.80 15.88 7.13
C ILE A 133 -8.51 16.72 7.25
N LEU A 134 -7.79 16.95 6.15
CA LEU A 134 -6.60 17.82 6.13
C LEU A 134 -6.92 19.32 5.99
N SER A 135 -8.04 19.66 5.35
CA SER A 135 -8.52 21.04 5.15
C SER A 135 -8.95 21.69 6.46
#